data_AF-A0A7X3KHT5-F1
#
_entry.id   AF-A0A7X3KHT5-F1
#
_cell.length_a   1.000
_cell.length_b   1.000
_cell.length_c   1.000
_cell.angle_alpha   90.00
_cell.angle_beta   90.00
_cell.angle_gamma   90.00
#
_symmetry.space_group_name_H-M   'P 1'
#
loop_
_entity.id
_entity.type
_entity.pdbx_description
1 polymer ?
#
loop_
_entity_poly.entity_id
_entity_poly.type
_entity_poly.pdbx_seq_one_letter_code
_entity_poly.pdbx_strand_id
1 'polypeptide(L)'
;MIDRRNAKTFNHEAESGLKEVSDTAILLNFSNALTSLYPHLVPIHANAYDAWDDIVEPLFHEMVYQTFAFKYGLSLSRSQVHTYGVTLRSYRGICHIECTPKSYPLAVFKNHEWVQTDEFFFEGKPMIFKSFGDGVNFLSGGIMIGARSEVHFNLVEIELIATGPIETLYISKEDLNFAFVAEDKA
;
A
#
# COMPACT_ATOMS: atom_id res chain seq x y z
N MET A 1 -21.32 -1.31 -11.25
CA MET A 1 -20.33 -1.64 -10.20
C MET A 1 -20.53 -3.12 -9.87
N ILE A 2 -19.66 -4.00 -10.36
CA ILE A 2 -19.76 -5.43 -10.06
C ILE A 2 -19.14 -5.62 -8.69
N ASP A 3 -19.95 -5.99 -7.71
CA ASP A 3 -19.49 -6.38 -6.37
C ASP A 3 -18.65 -7.65 -6.49
N ARG A 4 -17.33 -7.52 -6.34
CA ARG A 4 -16.36 -8.62 -6.45
C ARG A 4 -15.99 -9.22 -5.09
N ARG A 5 -16.74 -8.92 -4.02
CA ARG A 5 -16.52 -9.54 -2.71
C ARG A 5 -16.96 -11.01 -2.75
N ASN A 6 -16.07 -11.89 -3.17
CA ASN A 6 -16.27 -13.33 -2.98
C ASN A 6 -16.24 -13.62 -1.47
N ALA A 7 -17.22 -14.39 -1.02
CA ALA A 7 -17.54 -14.58 0.39
C ALA A 7 -16.47 -15.44 1.08
N LYS A 8 -15.45 -14.78 1.62
CA LYS A 8 -14.60 -15.38 2.65
C LYS A 8 -15.48 -15.95 3.76
N THR A 9 -15.03 -17.07 4.31
CA THR A 9 -15.59 -17.62 5.55
C THR A 9 -15.44 -16.59 6.66
N PHE A 10 -16.56 -15.96 7.02
CA PHE A 10 -16.67 -15.08 8.18
C PHE A 10 -16.44 -15.93 9.43
N ASN A 11 -15.26 -15.80 10.02
CA ASN A 11 -14.83 -16.69 11.10
C ASN A 11 -15.07 -16.08 12.49
N HIS A 12 -15.39 -14.79 12.58
CA HIS A 12 -15.71 -14.10 13.83
C HIS A 12 -16.53 -12.83 13.59
N GLU A 13 -17.12 -12.31 14.66
CA GLU A 13 -17.88 -11.06 14.64
C GLU A 13 -16.96 -9.87 14.35
N ALA A 14 -17.36 -9.02 13.41
CA ALA A 14 -16.62 -7.79 13.09
C ALA A 14 -16.58 -6.84 14.30
N GLU A 15 -15.40 -6.29 14.58
CA GLU A 15 -15.22 -5.36 15.70
C GLU A 15 -16.01 -4.06 15.47
N SER A 16 -16.98 -3.81 16.35
CA SER A 16 -17.95 -2.72 16.19
C SER A 16 -17.28 -1.34 16.13
N GLY A 17 -16.18 -1.15 16.87
CA GLY A 17 -15.41 0.10 16.88
C GLY A 17 -14.69 0.41 15.57
N LEU A 18 -14.47 -0.58 14.69
CA LEU A 18 -13.77 -0.40 13.42
C LEU A 18 -14.72 -0.14 12.24
N LYS A 19 -16.04 -0.27 12.43
CA LYS A 19 -17.03 -0.10 11.35
C LYS A 19 -17.02 1.31 10.76
N GLU A 20 -16.81 2.33 11.59
CA GLU A 20 -16.79 3.73 11.18
C GLU A 20 -15.41 4.19 10.67
N VAL A 21 -14.35 3.39 10.86
CA VAL A 21 -13.00 3.72 10.40
C VAL A 21 -12.88 3.34 8.92
N SER A 22 -12.63 4.31 8.04
CA SER A 22 -12.46 4.03 6.60
C SER A 22 -11.17 3.26 6.32
N ASP A 23 -11.13 2.52 5.22
CA ASP A 23 -9.91 1.80 4.79
C ASP A 23 -8.77 2.77 4.50
N THR A 24 -9.10 3.93 3.93
CA THR A 24 -8.17 5.07 3.79
C THR A 24 -7.58 5.47 5.14
N ALA A 25 -8.38 5.63 6.19
CA ALA A 25 -7.88 6.02 7.50
C ALA A 25 -6.94 4.97 8.11
N ILE A 26 -7.22 3.67 7.90
CA ILE A 26 -6.35 2.57 8.35
C ILE A 26 -4.96 2.67 7.69
N LEU A 27 -4.91 2.90 6.38
CA LEU A 27 -3.64 3.01 5.64
C LEU A 27 -2.88 4.29 5.95
N LEU A 28 -3.58 5.42 6.08
CA LEU A 28 -2.94 6.67 6.47
C LEU A 28 -2.40 6.62 7.90
N ASN A 29 -3.05 5.87 8.80
CA ASN A 29 -2.52 5.61 10.15
C ASN A 29 -1.18 4.86 10.09
N PHE A 30 -1.07 3.85 9.24
CA PHE A 30 0.21 3.16 9.01
C PHE A 30 1.28 4.10 8.40
N SER A 31 0.92 4.94 7.43
CA SER A 31 1.83 5.96 6.89
C SER A 31 2.36 6.92 7.96
N ASN A 32 1.50 7.34 8.90
CA ASN A 32 1.89 8.18 10.03
C ASN A 32 2.84 7.45 10.98
N ALA A 33 2.59 6.16 11.24
CA ALA A 33 3.49 5.33 12.05
C ALA A 33 4.88 5.21 11.40
N LEU A 34 4.97 4.99 10.09
CA LEU A 34 6.26 4.98 9.37
C LEU A 34 6.99 6.31 9.50
N THR A 35 6.28 7.41 9.26
CA THR A 35 6.82 8.77 9.36
C THR A 35 7.37 9.06 10.77
N SER A 36 6.68 8.57 11.81
CA SER A 36 7.13 8.72 13.19
C SER A 36 8.28 7.78 13.56
N LEU A 37 8.28 6.54 13.05
CA LEU A 37 9.25 5.51 13.40
C LEU A 37 10.60 5.75 12.73
N TYR A 38 10.59 6.11 11.44
CA TYR A 38 11.77 6.13 10.59
C TYR A 38 12.94 6.98 11.15
N PRO A 39 12.75 8.18 11.70
CA PRO A 39 13.84 8.97 12.29
C PRO A 39 14.58 8.26 13.42
N HIS A 40 13.92 7.33 14.13
CA HIS A 40 14.54 6.54 15.20
C HIS A 40 15.34 5.34 14.68
N LEU A 41 15.12 4.92 13.44
CA LEU A 41 15.85 3.83 12.80
C LEU A 41 17.19 4.29 12.21
N VAL A 42 17.29 5.56 11.82
CA VAL A 42 18.51 6.16 11.23
C VAL A 42 19.74 6.01 12.13
N PRO A 43 19.70 6.37 13.43
CA PRO A 43 20.87 6.32 14.32
C PRO A 43 21.40 4.91 14.57
N ILE A 44 20.53 3.90 14.52
CA ILE A 44 20.89 2.50 14.73
C ILE A 44 21.12 1.73 13.42
N HIS A 45 21.12 2.46 12.28
CA HIS A 45 21.31 1.90 10.94
C HIS A 45 20.30 0.81 10.55
N ALA A 46 19.11 0.81 11.17
CA ALA A 46 18.01 -0.12 10.89
C ALA A 46 17.04 0.46 9.84
N ASN A 47 17.58 1.15 8.84
CA ASN A 47 16.81 2.01 7.93
C ASN A 47 17.11 1.75 6.46
N ALA A 48 17.72 0.61 6.12
CA ALA A 48 18.08 0.23 4.77
C ALA A 48 18.11 -1.30 4.63
N TYR A 49 17.82 -1.80 3.42
CA TYR A 49 17.84 -3.23 3.08
C TYR A 49 16.97 -4.07 4.04
N ASP A 50 17.38 -5.32 4.28
CA ASP A 50 16.71 -6.32 5.12
C ASP A 50 16.27 -5.76 6.48
N ALA A 51 17.06 -4.89 7.12
CA ALA A 51 16.69 -4.34 8.43
C ALA A 51 15.42 -3.47 8.38
N TRP A 52 15.18 -2.77 7.28
CA TRP A 52 13.95 -2.02 7.08
C TRP A 52 12.78 -2.97 6.81
N ASP A 53 12.96 -3.93 5.91
CA ASP A 53 11.91 -4.88 5.52
C ASP A 53 11.48 -5.76 6.71
N ASP A 54 12.44 -6.25 7.51
CA ASP A 54 12.23 -7.02 8.74
C ASP A 54 11.39 -6.28 9.79
N ILE A 55 11.41 -4.95 9.78
CA ILE A 55 10.62 -4.11 10.69
C ILE A 55 9.26 -3.79 10.08
N VAL A 56 9.23 -3.40 8.81
CA VAL A 56 8.07 -2.76 8.22
C VAL A 56 7.06 -3.76 7.66
N GLU A 57 7.50 -4.90 7.12
CA GLU A 57 6.57 -5.92 6.64
C GLU A 57 5.69 -6.49 7.78
N PRO A 58 6.24 -6.88 8.95
CA PRO A 58 5.41 -7.31 10.07
C PRO A 58 4.51 -6.18 10.59
N LEU A 59 5.03 -4.96 10.69
CA LEU A 59 4.26 -3.81 11.15
C LEU A 59 3.07 -3.53 10.22
N PHE A 60 3.27 -3.60 8.91
CA PHE A 60 2.20 -3.46 7.92
C PHE A 60 1.14 -4.54 8.10
N HIS A 61 1.56 -5.80 8.27
CA HIS A 61 0.62 -6.90 8.47
C HIS A 61 -0.27 -6.68 9.70
N GLU A 62 0.32 -6.30 10.83
CA GLU A 62 -0.42 -6.07 12.08
C GLU A 62 -1.27 -4.79 12.03
N MET A 63 -0.73 -3.67 11.56
CA MET A 63 -1.47 -2.40 11.57
C MET A 63 -2.54 -2.32 10.50
N VAL A 64 -2.35 -2.98 9.36
CA VAL A 64 -3.24 -2.87 8.20
C VAL A 64 -4.09 -4.11 8.03
N TYR A 65 -3.48 -5.27 7.75
CA TYR A 65 -4.27 -6.46 7.43
C TYR A 65 -4.98 -7.06 8.63
N GLN A 66 -4.38 -7.08 9.82
CA GLN A 66 -5.13 -7.52 11.01
C GLN A 66 -6.26 -6.55 11.35
N THR A 67 -6.06 -5.23 11.19
CA THR A 67 -7.15 -4.26 11.32
C THR A 67 -8.28 -4.51 10.32
N PHE A 68 -7.97 -4.82 9.05
CA PHE A 68 -8.98 -5.24 8.08
C PHE A 68 -9.65 -6.57 8.45
N ALA A 69 -8.88 -7.53 8.97
CA ALA A 69 -9.37 -8.80 9.43
C ALA A 69 -10.46 -8.60 10.50
N PHE A 70 -10.17 -7.83 11.55
CA PHE A 70 -11.12 -7.51 12.61
C PHE A 70 -12.28 -6.65 12.13
N LYS A 71 -12.02 -5.64 11.29
CA LYS A 71 -13.06 -4.76 10.72
C LYS A 71 -14.10 -5.53 9.92
N TYR A 72 -13.66 -6.53 9.15
CA TYR A 72 -14.50 -7.27 8.21
C TYR A 72 -14.88 -8.68 8.69
N GLY A 73 -14.44 -9.11 9.87
CA GLY A 73 -14.73 -10.44 10.42
C GLY A 73 -14.04 -11.60 9.68
N LEU A 74 -12.85 -11.34 9.14
CA LEU A 74 -12.09 -12.26 8.28
C LEU A 74 -10.90 -12.86 9.03
N SER A 75 -10.52 -14.09 8.72
CA SER A 75 -9.19 -14.60 9.09
C SER A 75 -8.20 -14.41 7.94
N LEU A 76 -7.14 -13.64 8.17
CA LEU A 76 -6.08 -13.40 7.19
C LEU A 76 -4.75 -13.97 7.70
N SER A 77 -4.15 -14.87 6.92
CA SER A 77 -2.74 -15.26 7.09
C SER A 77 -1.84 -14.45 6.17
N ARG A 78 -0.55 -14.36 6.51
CA ARG A 78 0.47 -13.71 5.66
C ARG A 78 0.49 -14.21 4.22
N SER A 79 0.20 -15.50 4.00
CA SER A 79 0.17 -16.12 2.66
C SER A 79 -1.04 -15.77 1.79
N GLN A 80 -1.99 -15.01 2.34
CA GLN A 80 -3.25 -14.63 1.69
C GLN A 80 -3.32 -13.13 1.41
N VAL A 81 -2.31 -12.36 1.80
CA VAL A 81 -2.30 -10.91 1.68
C VAL A 81 -1.06 -10.45 0.93
N HIS A 82 -1.18 -9.33 0.24
CA HIS A 82 -0.06 -8.73 -0.47
C HIS A 82 0.98 -8.19 0.51
N THR A 83 2.24 -8.59 0.34
CA THR A 83 3.35 -8.17 1.20
C THR A 83 3.80 -6.77 0.86
N TYR A 84 4.07 -5.96 1.88
CA TYR A 84 4.50 -4.56 1.72
C TYR A 84 5.72 -4.46 0.82
N GLY A 85 5.71 -3.55 -0.16
CA GLY A 85 6.86 -3.31 -1.04
C GLY A 85 7.13 -4.40 -2.09
N VAL A 86 6.38 -5.50 -2.11
CA VAL A 86 6.64 -6.62 -3.02
C VAL A 86 5.81 -6.50 -4.29
N THR A 87 6.44 -6.60 -5.45
CA THR A 87 5.75 -6.67 -6.75
C THR A 87 5.27 -8.09 -7.05
N LEU A 88 3.99 -8.26 -7.35
CA LEU A 88 3.40 -9.56 -7.71
C LEU A 88 3.05 -9.63 -9.19
N ARG A 89 3.27 -10.79 -9.81
CA ARG A 89 2.85 -11.04 -11.20
C ARG A 89 1.33 -11.14 -11.36
N SER A 90 0.63 -11.46 -10.27
CA SER A 90 -0.83 -11.55 -10.24
C SER A 90 -1.32 -11.37 -8.80
N TYR A 91 -2.42 -10.65 -8.66
CA TYR A 91 -3.12 -10.41 -7.39
C TYR A 91 -4.33 -11.33 -7.18
N ARG A 92 -4.60 -12.24 -8.13
CA ARG A 92 -5.73 -13.18 -8.03
C ARG A 92 -5.54 -14.10 -6.82
N GLY A 93 -6.54 -14.18 -5.95
CA GLY A 93 -6.46 -15.00 -4.74
C GLY A 93 -5.53 -14.44 -3.65
N ILE A 94 -5.04 -13.22 -3.82
CA ILE A 94 -4.24 -12.48 -2.85
C ILE A 94 -5.00 -11.23 -2.46
N CYS A 95 -5.37 -11.12 -1.18
CA CYS A 95 -6.01 -9.91 -0.68
C CYS A 95 -5.04 -8.74 -0.79
N HIS A 96 -5.54 -7.63 -1.27
CA HIS A 96 -4.73 -6.46 -1.58
C HIS A 96 -5.53 -5.20 -1.31
N ILE A 97 -4.90 -4.06 -1.58
CA ILE A 97 -5.50 -2.75 -1.42
C ILE A 97 -5.54 -2.12 -2.81
N GLU A 98 -6.72 -1.74 -3.26
CA GLU A 98 -6.88 -0.92 -4.45
C GLU A 98 -6.85 0.57 -4.08
N CYS A 99 -6.23 1.36 -4.94
CA CYS A 99 -6.19 2.81 -4.89
C CYS A 99 -7.17 3.41 -5.90
N THR A 100 -7.82 4.51 -5.56
CA THR A 100 -8.68 5.25 -6.49
C THR A 100 -8.40 6.75 -6.37
N PRO A 101 -8.14 7.47 -7.48
CA PRO A 101 -7.95 8.91 -7.45
C PRO A 101 -9.18 9.64 -6.91
N LYS A 102 -8.96 10.66 -6.07
CA LYS A 102 -10.02 11.53 -5.56
C LYS A 102 -10.53 12.52 -6.61
N SER A 103 -9.66 12.92 -7.55
CA SER A 103 -9.96 13.87 -8.61
C SER A 103 -8.95 13.77 -9.76
N TYR A 104 -9.33 14.33 -10.91
CA TYR A 104 -8.46 14.52 -12.08
C TYR A 104 -8.42 16.00 -12.49
N PRO A 105 -7.34 16.47 -13.17
CA PRO A 105 -6.12 15.73 -13.51
C PRO A 105 -5.31 15.36 -12.25
N LEU A 106 -4.56 14.25 -12.35
CA LEU A 106 -3.80 13.68 -11.25
C LEU A 106 -2.30 13.81 -11.54
N ALA A 107 -1.57 14.37 -10.58
CA ALA A 107 -0.11 14.43 -10.63
C ALA A 107 0.48 13.05 -10.29
N VAL A 108 1.28 12.52 -11.20
CA VAL A 108 1.95 11.22 -11.07
C VAL A 108 3.44 11.43 -11.23
N PHE A 109 4.23 10.90 -10.30
CA PHE A 109 5.66 10.85 -10.40
C PHE A 109 6.10 9.50 -10.98
N LYS A 110 6.81 9.55 -12.10
CA LYS A 110 7.37 8.38 -12.78
C LYS A 110 8.60 8.76 -13.58
N ASN A 111 9.56 7.84 -13.72
CA ASN A 111 10.82 8.09 -14.44
C ASN A 111 11.54 9.38 -14.01
N HIS A 112 11.51 9.71 -12.71
CA HIS A 112 12.08 10.94 -12.13
C HIS A 112 11.41 12.26 -12.55
N GLU A 113 10.19 12.20 -13.09
CA GLU A 113 9.45 13.39 -13.53
C GLU A 113 8.00 13.37 -13.04
N TRP A 114 7.46 14.56 -12.81
CA TRP A 114 6.03 14.76 -12.52
C TRP A 114 5.26 14.97 -13.82
N VAL A 115 4.23 14.17 -14.03
CA VAL A 115 3.36 14.22 -15.21
C VAL A 115 1.91 14.34 -14.76
N GLN A 116 1.13 15.17 -15.45
CA GLN A 116 -0.33 15.25 -15.25
C GLN A 116 -1.01 14.17 -16.08
N THR A 117 -1.88 13.40 -15.44
CA THR A 117 -2.63 12.30 -16.06
C THR A 117 -4.14 12.52 -15.90
N ASP A 118 -4.92 12.04 -16.85
CA ASP A 118 -6.37 12.08 -16.81
C ASP A 118 -6.95 10.69 -16.48
N GLU A 119 -8.27 10.60 -16.42
CA GLU A 119 -8.99 9.36 -16.13
C GLU A 119 -8.70 8.26 -17.18
N PHE A 120 -8.55 8.64 -18.45
CA PHE A 120 -8.29 7.71 -19.55
C PHE A 120 -6.96 6.96 -19.38
N PHE A 121 -5.97 7.58 -18.75
CA PHE A 121 -4.70 6.91 -18.47
C PHE A 121 -4.86 5.66 -17.59
N PHE A 122 -5.81 5.69 -16.65
CA PHE A 122 -6.08 4.62 -15.67
C PHE A 122 -7.23 3.70 -16.07
N GLU A 123 -7.95 4.02 -17.15
CA GLU A 123 -9.14 3.26 -17.56
C GLU A 123 -8.80 1.78 -17.79
N GLY A 124 -9.55 0.90 -17.11
CA GLY A 124 -9.37 -0.55 -17.19
C GLY A 124 -8.12 -1.10 -16.49
N LYS A 125 -7.37 -0.28 -15.74
CA LYS A 125 -6.15 -0.68 -15.03
C LYS A 125 -6.32 -0.52 -13.52
N PRO A 126 -6.48 -1.61 -12.76
CA PRO A 126 -6.45 -1.55 -11.31
C PRO A 126 -5.15 -0.92 -10.81
N MET A 127 -5.27 0.04 -9.90
CA MET A 127 -4.15 0.65 -9.18
C MET A 127 -4.01 -0.07 -7.85
N ILE A 128 -2.94 -0.83 -7.66
CA ILE A 128 -2.72 -1.61 -6.45
C ILE A 128 -1.71 -0.90 -5.56
N PHE A 129 -2.05 -0.66 -4.30
CA PHE A 129 -1.11 -0.14 -3.32
C PHE A 129 0.06 -1.11 -3.16
N LYS A 130 1.29 -0.59 -3.20
CA LYS A 130 2.50 -1.38 -2.95
C LYS A 130 3.23 -0.94 -1.69
N SER A 131 3.54 0.34 -1.58
CA SER A 131 4.27 0.87 -0.43
C SER A 131 4.01 2.37 -0.24
N PHE A 132 4.53 2.93 0.85
CA PHE A 132 4.68 4.36 1.03
C PHE A 132 6.15 4.73 0.80
N GLY A 133 6.39 5.88 0.18
CA GLY A 133 7.74 6.38 -0.07
C GLY A 133 7.71 7.76 -0.72
N ASP A 134 8.79 8.10 -1.43
CA ASP A 134 8.97 9.38 -2.11
C ASP A 134 9.39 9.23 -3.59
N GLY A 135 9.61 8.00 -4.06
CA GLY A 135 10.03 7.69 -5.44
C GLY A 135 11.47 8.06 -5.79
N VAL A 136 12.24 8.60 -4.83
CA VAL A 136 13.62 9.06 -5.03
C VAL A 136 14.59 8.28 -4.14
N ASN A 137 14.22 8.09 -2.87
CA ASN A 137 15.02 7.45 -1.85
C ASN A 137 14.51 6.03 -1.56
N PHE A 138 15.07 5.06 -2.28
CA PHE A 138 14.64 3.66 -2.17
C PHE A 138 15.28 2.96 -0.98
N LEU A 139 14.47 2.58 0.00
CA LEU A 139 14.92 1.88 1.21
C LEU A 139 15.33 0.42 0.94
N SER A 140 14.66 -0.23 -0.01
CA SER A 140 14.86 -1.65 -0.38
C SER A 140 15.98 -1.91 -1.41
N GLY A 141 16.73 -0.88 -1.82
CA GLY A 141 17.91 -1.01 -2.70
C GLY A 141 19.21 -0.48 -2.07
N GLY A 142 19.11 0.00 -0.83
CA GLY A 142 20.15 0.77 -0.17
C GLY A 142 20.02 2.25 -0.43
N ILE A 143 20.14 3.02 0.64
CA ILE A 143 20.13 4.48 0.61
C ILE A 143 21.51 5.02 0.93
N MET A 144 21.95 6.04 0.19
CA MET A 144 23.19 6.74 0.50
C MET A 144 23.09 7.39 1.89
N ILE A 145 24.17 7.37 2.67
CA ILE A 145 24.18 7.86 4.06
C ILE A 145 23.64 9.30 4.16
N GLY A 146 24.00 10.16 3.21
CA GLY A 146 23.55 11.57 3.17
C GLY A 146 22.06 11.75 2.87
N ALA A 147 21.41 10.79 2.21
CA ALA A 147 20.00 10.84 1.84
C ALA A 147 19.07 10.25 2.91
N ARG A 148 19.61 9.63 3.97
CA ARG A 148 18.83 8.98 5.04
C ARG A 148 17.87 9.91 5.74
N SER A 149 18.20 11.18 5.91
CA SER A 149 17.30 12.17 6.53
C SER A 149 16.28 12.76 5.56
N GLU A 150 16.37 12.43 4.27
CA GLU A 150 15.54 12.99 3.20
C GLU A 150 14.43 12.03 2.74
N VAL A 151 14.30 10.88 3.40
CA VAL A 151 13.24 9.91 3.13
C VAL A 151 11.91 10.45 3.63
N HIS A 152 10.92 10.45 2.73
CA HIS A 152 9.56 10.82 3.06
C HIS A 152 8.58 9.69 2.72
N PHE A 153 7.45 9.65 3.43
CA PHE A 153 6.34 8.71 3.21
C PHE A 153 5.06 9.47 2.80
N ASN A 154 5.23 10.48 1.95
CA ASN A 154 4.16 11.34 1.45
C ASN A 154 3.53 10.82 0.15
N LEU A 155 4.24 9.97 -0.60
CA LEU A 155 3.73 9.33 -1.80
C LEU A 155 3.38 7.86 -1.53
N VAL A 156 2.48 7.35 -2.36
CA VAL A 156 2.11 5.95 -2.48
C VAL A 156 2.78 5.41 -3.73
N GLU A 157 3.58 4.37 -3.57
CA GLU A 157 4.00 3.52 -4.67
C GLU A 157 2.82 2.62 -5.04
N ILE A 158 2.36 2.69 -6.28
CA ILE A 158 1.30 1.84 -6.81
C ILE A 158 1.79 0.99 -7.97
N GLU A 159 1.10 -0.11 -8.23
CA GLU A 159 1.23 -0.92 -9.43
C GLU A 159 -0.01 -0.78 -10.30
N LEU A 160 0.19 -0.42 -11.57
CA LEU A 160 -0.85 -0.49 -12.58
C LEU A 160 -0.87 -1.87 -13.21
N ILE A 161 -1.98 -2.58 -13.00
CA ILE A 161 -2.18 -3.91 -13.58
C ILE A 161 -2.82 -3.74 -14.95
N ALA A 162 -2.04 -3.98 -15.99
CA ALA A 162 -2.48 -4.00 -17.38
C ALA A 162 -2.21 -5.37 -18.01
N THR A 163 -2.68 -5.57 -19.24
CA THR A 163 -2.34 -6.77 -20.04
C THR A 163 -0.86 -6.83 -20.46
N GLY A 164 -0.09 -5.78 -20.19
CA GLY A 164 1.34 -5.64 -20.50
C GLY A 164 2.23 -5.64 -19.25
N PRO A 165 3.42 -5.00 -19.32
CA PRO A 165 4.30 -4.91 -18.16
C PRO A 165 3.64 -4.14 -17.02
N ILE A 166 3.91 -4.55 -15.78
CA ILE A 166 3.48 -3.83 -14.59
C ILE A 166 4.21 -2.48 -14.57
N GLU A 167 3.45 -1.39 -14.56
CA GLU A 167 3.98 -0.03 -14.43
C GLU A 167 3.89 0.39 -12.96
N THR A 168 5.01 0.82 -12.39
CA THR A 168 5.06 1.36 -11.03
C THR A 168 5.03 2.88 -11.08
N LEU A 169 4.16 3.49 -10.28
CA LEU A 169 3.95 4.93 -10.23
C LEU A 169 3.96 5.43 -8.78
N TYR A 170 4.25 6.72 -8.59
CA TYR A 170 4.15 7.38 -7.30
C TYR A 170 3.11 8.50 -7.35
N ILE A 171 2.21 8.51 -6.37
CA ILE A 171 1.10 9.48 -6.30
C ILE A 171 1.00 9.99 -4.87
N SER A 172 0.65 11.25 -4.67
CA SER A 172 0.40 11.78 -3.32
C SER A 172 -0.66 10.94 -2.60
N LYS A 173 -0.37 10.55 -1.35
CA LYS A 173 -1.34 9.82 -0.52
C LYS A 173 -2.61 10.62 -0.25
N GLU A 174 -2.52 11.96 -0.31
CA GLU A 174 -3.64 12.86 -0.13
C GLU A 174 -4.59 12.87 -1.34
N ASP A 175 -4.15 12.40 -2.50
CA ASP A 175 -4.95 12.38 -3.73
C ASP A 175 -5.63 11.02 -3.97
N LEU A 176 -5.46 10.06 -3.05
CA LEU A 176 -5.95 8.69 -3.19
C LEU A 176 -6.94 8.30 -2.08
N ASN A 177 -7.97 7.56 -2.48
CA ASN A 177 -8.74 6.71 -1.58
C ASN A 177 -8.21 5.28 -1.67
N PHE A 178 -8.40 4.52 -0.59
CA PHE A 178 -7.97 3.13 -0.52
C PHE A 178 -9.14 2.23 -0.15
N ALA A 179 -9.18 1.04 -0.75
CA ALA A 179 -10.18 0.03 -0.48
C ALA A 179 -9.52 -1.34 -0.32
N PHE A 180 -9.85 -2.04 0.76
CA PHE A 180 -9.42 -3.42 0.94
C PHE A 180 -10.22 -4.34 0.01
N VAL A 181 -9.50 -5.17 -0.76
CA VAL A 181 -10.09 -6.19 -1.64
C VAL A 181 -9.82 -7.56 -1.04
N ALA A 182 -10.89 -8.19 -0.55
CA ALA A 182 -10.86 -9.56 -0.07
C ALA A 182 -10.94 -10.53 -1.26
N GLU A 183 -9.83 -11.18 -1.56
CA GLU A 183 -9.74 -12.24 -2.57
C GLU A 183 -9.82 -13.62 -1.90
N ASP A 184 -10.54 -14.54 -2.54
CA ASP A 184 -10.56 -15.96 -2.17
C ASP A 184 -9.49 -16.74 -2.95
N LYS A 185 -8.78 -17.65 -2.27
CA LYS A 185 -7.97 -18.65 -2.97
C LYS A 185 -8.95 -19.58 -3.70
N ALA A 186 -8.95 -19.48 -5.03
CA ALA A 186 -9.68 -20.40 -5.91
C ALA A 186 -9.20 -21.84 -5.75
#